data_AF-A0A2D8YD46-F1
#
_entry.id   AF-A0A2D8YD46-F1
#
_cell.length_a   1.000
_cell.length_b   1.000
_cell.length_c   1.000
_cell.angle_alpha   90.00
_cell.angle_beta   90.00
_cell.angle_gamma   90.00
#
_symmetry.space_group_name_H-M   'P 1'
#
loop_
_entity.id
_entity.type
_entity.pdbx_description
1 polymer ?
#
loop_
_entity_poly.entity_id
_entity_poly.type
_entity_poly.pdbx_seq_one_letter_code
_entity_poly.pdbx_strand_id
1 'polypeptide(L)'
;MKILHILAAAPVFLMSALPASAHTMIASSNIEEGAELAAAPEAFEFSFGKEVGLASLELETSEGEAIDLSFKRPQQMNEQFSVPLPALDTGSYVLKWRAVAKDGHVMQGEIDFTIAG
;
A
#
# COMPACT_ATOMS: atom_id res chain seq x y z
N MET A 1 23.70 -64.37 3.67
CA MET A 1 22.57 -63.81 2.90
C MET A 1 22.51 -62.32 3.19
N LYS A 2 22.58 -61.49 2.13
CA LYS A 2 22.62 -60.03 2.18
C LYS A 2 21.21 -59.50 2.53
N ILE A 3 21.10 -58.60 3.50
CA ILE A 3 19.88 -57.80 3.69
C ILE A 3 20.31 -56.33 3.67
N LEU A 4 20.17 -55.73 2.49
CA LEU A 4 20.43 -54.33 2.20
C LEU A 4 19.29 -53.51 2.80
N HIS A 5 19.59 -52.69 3.80
CA HIS A 5 18.61 -51.75 4.38
C HIS A 5 18.57 -50.51 3.48
N ILE A 6 17.53 -50.42 2.65
CA ILE A 6 17.25 -49.22 1.84
C ILE A 6 16.72 -48.16 2.80
N LEU A 7 17.54 -47.16 3.11
CA LEU A 7 17.11 -45.96 3.82
C LEU A 7 16.32 -45.09 2.83
N ALA A 8 14.99 -45.20 2.88
CA ALA A 8 14.09 -44.37 2.06
C ALA A 8 14.19 -42.91 2.54
N ALA A 9 14.87 -42.07 1.78
CA ALA A 9 14.86 -40.62 1.98
C ALA A 9 13.51 -40.07 1.52
N ALA A 10 12.63 -39.72 2.46
CA ALA A 10 11.40 -39.01 2.17
C ALA A 10 11.73 -37.55 1.77
N PRO A 11 11.27 -37.05 0.61
CA PRO A 11 11.44 -35.65 0.28
C PRO A 11 10.54 -34.80 1.18
N VAL A 12 11.15 -34.01 2.06
CA VAL A 12 10.46 -32.97 2.83
C VAL A 12 10.17 -31.83 1.86
N PHE A 13 8.93 -31.76 1.35
CA PHE A 13 8.43 -30.58 0.66
C PHE A 13 8.20 -29.49 1.71
N LEU A 14 9.18 -28.60 1.87
CA LEU A 14 8.99 -27.30 2.52
C LEU A 14 8.12 -26.45 1.59
N MET A 15 6.80 -26.56 1.72
CA MET A 15 5.90 -25.56 1.15
C MET A 15 6.07 -24.28 1.98
N SER A 16 6.91 -23.37 1.48
CA SER A 16 6.90 -21.98 1.92
C SER A 16 5.52 -21.41 1.61
N ALA A 17 4.67 -21.27 2.62
CA ALA A 17 3.45 -20.48 2.49
C ALA A 17 3.89 -19.03 2.22
N LEU A 18 3.83 -18.60 0.96
CA LEU A 18 3.94 -17.19 0.64
C LEU A 18 2.82 -16.48 1.40
N PRO A 19 3.08 -15.33 2.03
CA PRO A 19 2.01 -14.55 2.63
C PRO A 19 1.03 -14.20 1.51
N ALA A 20 -0.17 -14.78 1.59
CA ALA A 20 -1.27 -14.37 0.73
C ALA A 20 -1.66 -12.97 1.18
N SER A 21 -1.21 -11.95 0.44
CA SER A 21 -1.62 -10.57 0.68
C SER A 21 -3.09 -10.41 0.28
N ALA A 22 -3.98 -10.82 1.18
CA ALA A 22 -5.44 -10.78 1.03
C ALA A 22 -6.05 -9.51 1.66
N HIS A 23 -5.25 -8.45 1.78
CA HIS A 23 -5.75 -7.13 2.12
C HIS A 23 -5.93 -6.39 0.81
N THR A 24 -7.18 -6.06 0.50
CA THR A 24 -7.60 -5.20 -0.60
C THR A 24 -6.71 -3.95 -0.65
N MET A 25 -5.80 -3.94 -1.61
CA MET A 25 -4.87 -2.86 -1.88
C MET A 25 -5.54 -1.79 -2.74
N ILE A 26 -4.96 -0.60 -2.74
CA ILE A 26 -5.09 0.34 -3.86
C ILE A 26 -4.85 -0.46 -5.14
N ALA A 27 -5.79 -0.39 -6.07
CA ALA A 27 -5.75 -1.12 -7.34
C ALA A 27 -4.86 -0.41 -8.37
N SER A 28 -4.82 0.93 -8.32
CA SER A 28 -3.90 1.76 -9.10
C SER A 28 -3.68 3.09 -8.40
N SER A 29 -2.50 3.68 -8.60
CA SER A 29 -2.15 5.02 -8.13
C SER A 29 -1.20 5.72 -9.11
N ASN A 30 -1.18 7.05 -9.07
CA ASN A 30 -0.21 7.85 -9.82
C ASN A 30 1.16 7.96 -9.14
N ILE A 31 1.26 7.53 -7.87
CA ILE A 31 2.50 7.33 -7.13
C ILE A 31 2.57 5.84 -6.80
N GLU A 32 3.54 5.13 -7.38
CA GLU A 32 3.75 3.70 -7.13
C GLU A 32 4.62 3.49 -5.89
N GLU A 33 4.52 2.28 -5.32
CA GLU A 33 5.39 1.83 -4.23
C GLU A 33 6.87 1.92 -4.64
N GLY A 34 7.67 2.65 -3.85
CA GLY A 34 9.09 2.89 -4.10
C GLY A 34 9.38 3.86 -5.25
N ALA A 35 8.39 4.65 -5.71
CA ALA A 35 8.60 5.55 -6.84
C ALA A 35 9.65 6.65 -6.54
N GLU A 36 10.50 6.93 -7.52
CA GLU A 36 11.38 8.11 -7.55
C GLU A 36 10.82 9.11 -8.56
N LEU A 37 10.36 10.26 -8.08
CA LEU A 37 9.71 11.31 -8.87
C LEU A 37 10.60 12.55 -8.94
N ALA A 38 10.66 13.22 -10.10
CA ALA A 38 11.35 14.50 -10.20
C ALA A 38 10.67 15.60 -9.35
N ALA A 39 9.34 15.57 -9.28
CA ALA A 39 8.54 16.46 -8.45
C ALA A 39 7.24 15.76 -8.00
N ALA A 40 6.67 16.22 -6.89
CA ALA A 40 5.36 15.73 -6.44
C ALA A 40 4.26 16.12 -7.45
N PRO A 41 3.30 15.21 -7.75
CA PRO A 41 2.13 15.58 -8.53
C PRO A 41 1.22 16.53 -7.74
N GLU A 42 0.36 17.29 -8.43
CA GLU A 42 -0.58 18.22 -7.78
C GLU A 42 -1.59 17.51 -6.84
N ALA A 43 -1.86 16.23 -7.11
CA ALA A 43 -2.75 15.40 -6.31
C ALA A 43 -2.28 13.95 -6.31
N PHE A 44 -2.55 13.24 -5.22
CA PHE A 44 -2.49 11.79 -5.16
C PHE A 44 -3.80 11.24 -5.72
N GLU A 45 -3.71 10.58 -6.87
CA GLU A 45 -4.82 9.96 -7.57
C GLU A 45 -4.70 8.46 -7.45
N PHE A 46 -5.74 7.82 -6.94
CA PHE A 46 -5.73 6.39 -6.69
C PHE A 46 -7.12 5.78 -6.76
N SER A 47 -7.17 4.47 -6.97
CA SER A 47 -8.41 3.73 -7.04
C SER A 47 -8.37 2.44 -6.21
N PHE A 48 -9.54 1.94 -5.84
CA PHE A 48 -9.74 0.60 -5.30
C PHE A 48 -10.53 -0.24 -6.30
N GLY A 49 -10.42 -1.57 -6.19
CA GLY A 49 -11.15 -2.47 -7.08
C GLY A 49 -12.68 -2.47 -6.90
N LYS A 50 -13.20 -1.81 -5.86
CA LYS A 50 -14.63 -1.63 -5.55
C LYS A 50 -14.83 -0.34 -4.78
N GLU A 51 -16.08 0.13 -4.69
CA GLU A 51 -16.42 1.29 -3.87
C GLU A 51 -16.05 1.07 -2.40
N VAL A 52 -15.34 2.04 -1.82
CA VAL A 52 -14.95 2.07 -0.40
C VAL A 52 -15.23 3.44 0.20
N GLY A 53 -15.41 3.49 1.52
CA GLY A 53 -15.36 4.74 2.27
C GLY A 53 -13.91 5.05 2.64
N LEU A 54 -13.31 6.08 2.06
CA LEU A 54 -11.96 6.52 2.43
C LEU A 54 -11.99 7.16 3.82
N ALA A 55 -11.34 6.52 4.80
CA ALA A 55 -11.41 6.90 6.21
C ALA A 55 -10.33 7.90 6.61
N SER A 56 -9.09 7.72 6.10
CA SER A 56 -7.98 8.66 6.27
C SER A 56 -7.00 8.56 5.09
N LEU A 57 -6.31 9.68 4.87
CA LEU A 57 -5.12 9.79 4.05
C LEU A 57 -4.14 10.70 4.80
N GLU A 58 -2.93 10.20 5.06
CA GLU A 58 -1.90 10.87 5.84
C GLU A 58 -0.61 10.86 5.03
N LEU A 59 0.15 11.95 5.11
CA LEU A 59 1.46 12.07 4.50
C LEU A 59 2.47 12.43 5.57
N GLU A 60 3.61 11.76 5.56
CA GLU A 60 4.73 12.06 6.46
C GLU A 60 6.06 11.97 5.71
N THR A 61 7.09 12.63 6.25
CA THR A 61 8.47 12.33 5.86
C THR A 61 8.86 10.94 6.37
N SER A 62 9.90 10.34 5.79
CA SER A 62 10.46 9.07 6.31
C SER A 62 10.99 9.16 7.74
N GLU A 63 11.20 10.38 8.27
CA GLU A 63 11.55 10.65 9.67
C GLU A 63 10.32 10.74 10.60
N GLY A 64 9.11 10.60 10.06
CA GLY A 64 7.85 10.61 10.79
C GLY A 64 7.28 12.01 11.05
N GLU A 65 7.77 13.04 10.36
CA GLU A 65 7.18 14.38 10.44
C GLU A 65 5.91 14.44 9.58
N ALA A 66 4.78 14.69 10.22
CA ALA A 66 3.48 14.77 9.54
C ALA A 66 3.36 16.02 8.67
N ILE A 67 2.88 15.84 7.44
CA ILE A 67 2.59 16.89 6.47
C ILE A 67 1.07 17.00 6.33
N ASP A 68 0.53 18.18 6.63
CA ASP A 68 -0.92 18.40 6.59
C ASP A 68 -1.45 18.44 5.14
N LEU A 69 -2.27 17.46 4.79
CA LEU A 69 -2.98 17.39 3.51
C LEU A 69 -4.29 18.19 3.50
N SER A 70 -4.70 18.79 4.63
CA SER A 70 -6.03 19.36 4.81
C SER A 70 -7.15 18.38 4.42
N PHE A 71 -6.91 17.09 4.66
CA PHE A 71 -7.76 16.00 4.18
C PHE A 71 -9.17 16.11 4.74
N LYS A 72 -10.16 16.10 3.85
CA LYS A 72 -11.59 16.05 4.21
C LYS A 72 -12.15 14.70 3.82
N ARG A 73 -12.56 13.92 4.82
CA ARG A 73 -13.19 12.62 4.60
C ARG A 73 -14.37 12.74 3.63
N PRO A 74 -14.35 12.01 2.50
CA PRO A 74 -15.51 11.92 1.62
C PRO A 74 -16.73 11.34 2.35
N GLN A 75 -17.91 11.92 2.14
CA GLN A 75 -19.16 11.40 2.75
C GLN A 75 -19.71 10.18 2.02
N GLN A 76 -19.36 10.02 0.75
CA GLN A 76 -19.81 8.93 -0.10
C GLN A 76 -18.68 7.93 -0.32
N MET A 77 -19.07 6.67 -0.49
CA MET A 77 -18.14 5.65 -0.96
C MET A 77 -17.85 5.89 -2.45
N ASN A 78 -16.62 5.64 -2.86
CA ASN A 78 -16.20 5.78 -4.26
C ASN A 78 -15.12 4.73 -4.58
N GLU A 79 -14.92 4.46 -5.86
CA GLU A 79 -13.81 3.63 -6.36
C GLU A 79 -12.55 4.48 -6.57
N GLN A 80 -12.71 5.74 -6.97
CA GLN A 80 -11.62 6.63 -7.35
C GLN A 80 -11.56 7.84 -6.41
N PHE A 81 -10.34 8.22 -6.05
CA PHE A 81 -10.06 9.33 -5.16
C PHE A 81 -8.94 10.20 -5.74
N SER A 82 -9.06 11.50 -5.49
CA SER A 82 -8.03 12.50 -5.79
C SER A 82 -7.91 13.39 -4.57
N VAL A 83 -6.73 13.43 -3.97
CA VAL A 83 -6.43 14.26 -2.79
C VAL A 83 -5.28 15.20 -3.14
N PRO A 84 -5.48 16.54 -3.05
CA PRO A 84 -4.42 17.49 -3.32
C PRO A 84 -3.18 17.23 -2.47
N LEU A 85 -2.00 17.32 -3.09
CA LEU A 85 -0.73 17.29 -2.40
C LEU A 85 -0.13 18.70 -2.34
N PRO A 86 0.52 19.08 -1.23
CA PRO A 86 1.33 20.28 -1.21
C PRO A 86 2.57 20.08 -2.09
N ALA A 87 3.27 21.17 -2.39
CA ALA A 87 4.62 21.07 -2.92
C ALA A 87 5.51 20.36 -1.88
N LEU A 88 6.30 19.39 -2.34
CA LEU A 88 7.24 18.63 -1.52
C LEU A 88 8.67 18.96 -1.95
N ASP A 89 9.54 19.14 -0.97
CA ASP A 89 10.97 19.27 -1.19
C ASP A 89 11.59 17.91 -1.60
N THR A 90 12.86 17.92 -2.01
CA THR A 90 13.62 16.67 -2.21
C THR A 90 13.69 15.88 -0.90
N GLY A 91 13.31 14.61 -0.93
CA GLY A 91 13.25 13.78 0.27
C GLY A 91 12.43 12.51 0.08
N SER A 92 12.39 11.67 1.12
CA SER A 92 11.59 10.45 1.15
C SER A 92 10.34 10.64 2.02
N TYR A 93 9.25 10.06 1.56
CA TYR A 93 7.91 10.27 2.10
C TYR A 93 7.14 8.96 2.18
N VAL A 94 6.19 8.92 3.12
CA VAL A 94 5.27 7.79 3.31
C VAL A 94 3.85 8.31 3.26
N LEU A 95 3.05 7.75 2.36
CA LEU A 95 1.62 8.03 2.24
C LEU A 95 0.82 6.88 2.84
N LYS A 96 0.14 7.13 3.96
CA LYS A 96 -0.65 6.14 4.68
C LYS A 96 -2.13 6.32 4.39
N TRP A 97 -2.84 5.23 4.18
CA TRP A 97 -4.26 5.25 3.87
C TRP A 97 -5.04 4.24 4.71
N ARG A 98 -6.30 4.57 4.94
CA ARG A 98 -7.29 3.66 5.53
C ARG A 98 -8.62 3.80 4.83
N ALA A 99 -9.24 2.68 4.51
CA ALA A 99 -10.53 2.62 3.83
C ALA A 99 -11.45 1.56 4.48
N VAL A 100 -12.75 1.68 4.24
CA VAL A 100 -13.76 0.75 4.76
C VAL A 100 -14.61 0.24 3.60
N ALA A 101 -14.64 -1.07 3.40
CA ALA A 101 -15.48 -1.70 2.39
C ALA A 101 -16.95 -1.70 2.81
N LYS A 102 -17.85 -1.97 1.86
CA LYS A 102 -19.31 -1.93 2.08
C LYS A 102 -19.81 -2.91 3.16
N ASP A 103 -19.09 -4.02 3.34
CA ASP A 103 -19.38 -5.03 4.36
C ASP A 103 -18.77 -4.68 5.74
N GLY A 104 -18.11 -3.54 5.86
CA GLY A 104 -17.50 -3.05 7.09
C GLY A 104 -16.05 -3.49 7.29
N HIS A 105 -15.46 -4.27 6.37
CA HIS A 105 -14.04 -4.61 6.47
C HIS A 105 -13.17 -3.35 6.35
N VAL A 106 -12.29 -3.15 7.34
CA VAL A 106 -11.32 -2.05 7.35
C VAL A 106 -10.06 -2.53 6.65
N MET A 107 -9.55 -1.69 5.75
CA MET A 107 -8.34 -1.91 4.96
C MET A 107 -7.40 -0.74 5.22
N GLN A 108 -6.10 -1.00 5.22
CA GLN A 108 -5.09 0.02 5.38
C GLN A 108 -3.82 -0.39 4.63
N GLY A 109 -2.98 0.59 4.35
CA GLY A 109 -1.67 0.38 3.75
C GLY A 109 -0.88 1.67 3.70
N GLU A 110 0.31 1.57 3.12
CA GLU A 110 1.23 2.67 2.94
C GLU A 110 1.85 2.60 1.54
N ILE A 111 2.35 3.75 1.06
CA ILE A 111 3.14 3.89 -0.16
C ILE A 111 4.38 4.72 0.19
N ASP A 112 5.55 4.10 0.07
CA ASP A 112 6.84 4.78 0.19
C ASP A 112 7.22 5.41 -1.17
N PHE A 113 7.68 6.66 -1.18
CA PHE A 113 8.15 7.31 -2.41
C PHE A 113 9.21 8.39 -2.12
N THR A 114 9.94 8.82 -3.15
CA THR A 114 11.01 9.81 -3.06
C THR A 114 10.83 10.91 -4.10
N ILE A 115 11.05 12.16 -3.69
CA ILE A 115 11.21 13.31 -4.58
C ILE A 115 12.70 13.54 -4.79
N ALA A 116 13.19 13.37 -6.02
CA ALA A 116 14.61 13.43 -6.37
C ALA A 116 15.07 14.83 -6.83
N GLY A 117 14.16 15.67 -7.32
CA GLY A 117 14.46 16.98 -7.90
C GLY A 117 14.86 16.95 -9.38
#